data_AF-A0A4P6YT46-F1
#
_entry.id   AF-A0A4P6YT46-F1
#
_cell.length_a   1.000
_cell.length_b   1.000
_cell.length_c   1.000
_cell.angle_alpha   90.00
_cell.angle_beta   90.00
_cell.angle_gamma   90.00
#
_symmetry.space_group_name_H-M   'P 1'
#
loop_
_entity.id
_entity.type
_entity.pdbx_description
1 polymer ?
#
loop_
_entity_poly.entity_id
_entity_poly.type
_entity_poly.pdbx_seq_one_letter_code
_entity_poly.pdbx_strand_id
1 'polypeptide(L)'
;MLKMKKGSIISSADTLFNEYELSEKQIKANIDVDMIAEIFKIWIKGHSSEQIFLILEVPVKMNEETEVRPGVLEATHSNVYYLGDCDEDHALKLLGQYGDVFFNDGVITVGFGSQESQEEIQWTKYNVMYVIGDSVPYFATEVMDKIGFSRVDHVITAWDTISAGTLGVSKRFEREDGTSIIEIVEELKGEGLFLNEVIED
;
A
#
# COMPACT_ATOMS: atom_id res chain seq x y z
N MET A 1 -5.69 -10.56 16.40
CA MET A 1 -4.42 -10.73 15.67
C MET A 1 -4.71 -10.48 14.21
N LEU A 2 -3.96 -9.56 13.62
CA LEU A 2 -4.05 -9.18 12.23
C LEU A 2 -3.45 -10.27 11.32
N LYS A 3 -4.13 -10.61 10.22
CA LYS A 3 -3.54 -11.47 9.18
C LYS A 3 -2.60 -10.63 8.31
N MET A 4 -1.30 -10.92 8.41
CA MET A 4 -0.28 -10.25 7.61
C MET A 4 -0.43 -10.60 6.13
N LYS A 5 -0.06 -9.66 5.27
CA LYS A 5 0.12 -9.91 3.84
C LYS A 5 1.19 -10.99 3.63
N LYS A 6 1.04 -11.85 2.61
CA LYS A 6 1.93 -13.03 2.42
C LYS A 6 3.41 -12.68 2.30
N GLY A 7 3.72 -11.49 1.78
CA GLY A 7 5.06 -10.95 1.65
C GLY A 7 5.65 -10.37 2.94
N SER A 8 4.91 -10.36 4.05
CA SER A 8 5.35 -9.80 5.33
C SER A 8 5.42 -10.89 6.40
N ILE A 9 6.55 -10.97 7.10
CA ILE A 9 6.74 -11.86 8.24
C ILE A 9 7.31 -11.05 9.40
N ILE A 10 6.63 -11.10 10.55
CA ILE A 10 7.05 -10.41 11.77
C ILE A 10 6.88 -11.35 12.94
N SER A 11 7.87 -11.37 13.83
CA SER A 11 7.88 -12.24 15.01
C SER A 11 6.80 -11.90 16.04
N SER A 12 6.35 -10.63 16.06
CA SER A 12 5.36 -10.06 16.99
C SER A 12 4.03 -9.71 16.30
N ALA A 13 3.64 -10.43 15.25
CA ALA A 13 2.38 -10.17 14.56
C ALA A 13 1.13 -10.32 15.46
N ASP A 14 1.25 -11.07 16.56
CA ASP A 14 0.21 -11.25 17.58
C ASP A 14 -0.10 -9.98 18.39
N THR A 15 0.80 -9.00 18.37
CA THR A 15 0.60 -7.68 19.00
C THR A 15 -0.02 -6.66 18.05
N LEU A 16 -0.31 -7.04 16.81
CA LEU A 16 -0.91 -6.15 15.80
C LEU A 16 -2.42 -6.42 15.67
N PHE A 17 -3.20 -5.35 15.65
CA PHE A 17 -4.66 -5.36 15.66
C PHE A 17 -5.24 -4.48 14.56
N ASN A 18 -6.50 -4.74 14.19
CA ASN A 18 -7.28 -3.91 13.28
C ASN A 18 -7.70 -2.61 13.98
N GLU A 19 -6.82 -1.62 13.90
CA GLU A 19 -6.91 -0.36 14.63
C GLU A 19 -6.47 0.79 13.73
N TYR A 20 -6.98 1.98 14.03
CA TYR A 20 -6.61 3.18 13.30
C TYR A 20 -6.38 4.37 14.22
N GLU A 21 -5.42 5.20 13.84
CA GLU A 21 -5.11 6.51 14.39
C GLU A 21 -5.65 7.56 13.42
N LEU A 22 -6.31 8.58 13.96
CA LEU A 22 -6.91 9.66 13.19
C LEU A 22 -6.31 11.00 13.60
N SER A 23 -5.70 11.67 12.62
CA SER A 23 -5.34 13.08 12.66
C SER A 23 -6.32 13.92 11.82
N GLU A 24 -6.10 15.23 11.70
CA GLU A 24 -7.01 16.14 10.99
C GLU A 24 -7.26 15.72 9.53
N LYS A 25 -6.21 15.31 8.82
CA LYS A 25 -6.26 14.97 7.38
C LYS A 25 -5.63 13.63 7.03
N GLN A 26 -5.37 12.79 8.02
CA GLN A 26 -4.77 11.47 7.78
C GLN A 26 -5.33 10.42 8.74
N ILE A 27 -5.65 9.25 8.18
CA ILE A 27 -5.77 7.99 8.89
C ILE A 27 -4.49 7.19 8.67
N LYS A 28 -3.94 6.66 9.76
CA LYS A 28 -2.91 5.61 9.74
C LYS A 28 -3.53 4.38 10.39
N ALA A 29 -3.50 3.23 9.72
CA ALA A 29 -4.19 2.04 10.22
C ALA A 29 -3.41 0.75 9.97
N ASN A 30 -3.56 -0.19 10.88
CA ASN A 30 -3.20 -1.59 10.66
C ASN A 30 -4.44 -2.31 10.12
N ILE A 31 -4.33 -2.93 8.94
CA ILE A 31 -5.45 -3.62 8.31
C ILE A 31 -5.12 -5.10 8.08
N ASP A 32 -6.06 -5.98 8.38
CA ASP A 32 -6.03 -7.37 7.95
C ASP A 32 -6.00 -7.47 6.42
N VAL A 33 -5.08 -8.24 5.86
CA VAL A 33 -4.92 -8.34 4.39
C VAL A 33 -6.20 -8.82 3.68
N ASP A 34 -7.08 -9.55 4.36
CA ASP A 34 -8.34 -10.01 3.75
C ASP A 34 -9.37 -8.87 3.62
N MET A 35 -9.17 -7.72 4.29
CA MET A 35 -10.10 -6.59 4.31
C MET A 35 -9.71 -5.45 3.36
N ILE A 36 -8.42 -5.31 3.04
CA ILE A 36 -7.89 -4.15 2.31
C ILE A 36 -8.54 -3.96 0.93
N ALA A 37 -8.84 -5.05 0.23
CA ALA A 37 -9.47 -5.00 -1.09
C ALA A 37 -10.84 -4.33 -1.05
N GLU A 38 -11.62 -4.54 0.02
CA GLU A 38 -12.93 -3.91 0.15
C GLU A 38 -12.82 -2.44 0.54
N ILE A 39 -11.84 -2.09 1.39
CA ILE A 39 -11.58 -0.69 1.76
C ILE A 39 -11.19 0.14 0.54
N PHE A 40 -10.31 -0.39 -0.32
CA PHE A 40 -9.93 0.26 -1.57
C PHE A 40 -11.13 0.46 -2.51
N LYS A 41 -12.02 -0.53 -2.64
CA LYS A 41 -13.26 -0.37 -3.45
C LYS A 41 -14.19 0.70 -2.88
N ILE A 42 -14.32 0.79 -1.56
CA ILE A 42 -15.13 1.82 -0.91
C ILE A 42 -14.54 3.20 -1.21
N TRP A 43 -13.21 3.35 -1.08
CA TRP A 43 -12.53 4.60 -1.39
C TRP A 43 -12.72 5.00 -2.85
N ILE A 44 -12.50 4.08 -3.80
CA ILE A 44 -12.67 4.33 -5.25
C ILE A 44 -14.09 4.79 -5.57
N LYS A 45 -15.12 4.11 -5.03
CA LYS A 45 -16.53 4.49 -5.22
C LYS A 45 -16.86 5.85 -4.63
N GLY A 46 -16.23 6.20 -3.51
CA GLY A 46 -16.34 7.53 -2.90
C GLY A 46 -15.85 8.65 -3.83
N HIS A 47 -14.96 8.33 -4.76
CA HIS A 47 -14.37 9.24 -5.74
C HIS A 47 -14.85 8.97 -7.17
N SER A 48 -15.99 8.30 -7.34
CA SER A 48 -16.54 7.88 -8.65
C SER A 48 -16.85 9.02 -9.62
N SER A 49 -17.01 10.26 -9.12
CA SER A 49 -17.20 11.46 -9.94
C SER A 49 -15.90 12.18 -10.32
N GLU A 50 -14.76 11.67 -9.87
CA GLU A 50 -13.43 12.28 -9.98
C GLU A 50 -12.54 11.44 -10.90
N GLN A 51 -11.53 12.06 -11.50
CA GLN A 51 -10.47 11.34 -12.19
C GLN A 51 -9.45 10.88 -11.15
N ILE A 52 -9.32 9.57 -11.00
CA ILE A 52 -8.34 8.99 -10.09
C ILE A 52 -7.12 8.48 -10.87
N PHE A 53 -6.03 8.25 -10.16
CA PHE A 53 -4.80 7.68 -10.70
C PHE A 53 -4.26 6.61 -9.77
N LEU A 54 -3.68 5.55 -10.33
CA LEU A 54 -2.96 4.53 -9.57
C LEU A 54 -1.57 5.04 -9.22
N ILE A 55 -1.14 4.76 -7.99
CA ILE A 55 0.22 4.98 -7.48
C ILE A 55 0.84 3.61 -7.22
N LEU A 56 2.04 3.38 -7.76
CA LEU A 56 2.86 2.19 -7.45
C LEU A 56 4.27 2.61 -7.08
N GLU A 57 4.69 2.31 -5.85
CA GLU A 57 6.08 2.43 -5.43
C GLU A 57 6.70 1.04 -5.45
N VAL A 58 7.70 0.84 -6.32
CA VAL A 58 8.34 -0.46 -6.52
C VAL A 58 9.83 -0.31 -6.30
N PRO A 59 10.47 -1.16 -5.47
CA PRO A 59 11.90 -1.08 -5.22
C PRO A 59 12.71 -1.09 -6.52
N VAL A 60 13.74 -0.25 -6.57
CA VAL A 60 14.74 -0.24 -7.63
C VAL A 60 15.46 -1.60 -7.65
N LYS A 61 15.89 -2.03 -8.84
CA LYS A 61 16.58 -3.32 -8.97
C LYS A 61 17.92 -3.24 -8.24
N MET A 62 18.31 -4.33 -7.58
CA MET A 62 19.57 -4.41 -6.83
C MET A 62 20.82 -4.01 -7.64
N ASN A 63 20.83 -4.23 -8.96
CA ASN A 63 21.95 -3.85 -9.83
C ASN A 63 21.94 -2.37 -10.27
N GLU A 64 20.87 -1.64 -9.95
CA GLU A 64 20.71 -0.19 -10.15
C GLU A 64 20.96 0.56 -8.82
N GLU A 65 21.02 -0.16 -7.69
CA GLU A 65 21.37 0.37 -6.37
C GLU A 65 22.88 0.59 -6.21
N THR A 66 23.26 1.52 -5.34
CA THR A 66 24.67 1.82 -5.04
C THR A 66 25.12 1.13 -3.75
N GLU A 67 25.96 0.12 -3.89
CA GLU A 67 26.60 -0.54 -2.76
C GLU A 67 27.74 0.32 -2.17
N VAL A 68 27.76 0.48 -0.85
CA VAL A 68 28.92 1.06 -0.14
C VAL A 68 30.01 0.02 0.13
N ARG A 69 29.64 -1.27 0.11
CA ARG A 69 30.51 -2.46 0.13
C ARG A 69 29.71 -3.66 -0.36
N PRO A 70 30.34 -4.77 -0.80
CA PRO A 70 29.64 -5.91 -1.37
C PRO A 70 28.47 -6.40 -0.51
N GLY A 71 27.26 -6.33 -1.07
CA GLY A 71 26.02 -6.74 -0.40
C GLY A 71 25.51 -5.79 0.69
N VAL A 72 26.01 -4.55 0.76
CA VAL A 72 25.54 -3.54 1.74
C VAL A 72 25.22 -2.23 1.03
N LEU A 73 23.97 -1.86 1.15
CA LEU A 73 23.42 -0.56 0.74
C LEU A 73 23.38 0.37 1.96
N GLU A 74 23.67 1.65 1.73
CA GLU A 74 23.46 2.70 2.75
C GLU A 74 22.03 3.23 2.73
N ALA A 75 21.44 3.29 1.54
CA ALA A 75 20.03 3.57 1.30
C ALA A 75 19.49 2.68 0.18
N THR A 76 18.18 2.47 0.17
CA THR A 76 17.45 1.81 -0.92
C THR A 76 16.55 2.83 -1.59
N HIS A 77 16.22 2.59 -2.85
CA HIS A 77 15.37 3.48 -3.63
C HIS A 77 14.12 2.77 -4.13
N SER A 78 13.06 3.55 -4.34
CA SER A 78 11.82 3.11 -4.96
C SER A 78 11.52 3.94 -6.21
N ASN A 79 11.14 3.24 -7.28
CA ASN A 79 10.54 3.85 -8.46
C ASN A 79 9.07 4.15 -8.17
N VAL A 80 8.65 5.40 -8.29
CA VAL A 80 7.27 5.84 -8.14
C VAL A 80 6.64 5.94 -9.52
N TYR A 81 5.66 5.10 -9.79
CA TYR A 81 4.92 5.07 -11.05
C TYR A 81 3.50 5.60 -10.87
N TYR A 82 3.01 6.31 -11.88
CA TYR A 82 1.61 6.72 -12.00
C TYR A 82 0.96 6.17 -13.25
N LEU A 83 -0.29 5.74 -13.11
CA LEU A 83 -1.20 5.46 -14.22
C LEU A 83 -2.41 6.39 -14.02
N GLY A 84 -2.48 7.42 -14.86
CA GLY A 84 -3.51 8.45 -14.81
C GLY A 84 -4.82 8.05 -15.47
N ASP A 85 -5.78 8.97 -15.42
CA ASP A 85 -7.08 8.91 -16.11
C ASP A 85 -7.84 7.59 -15.86
N CYS A 86 -7.77 7.07 -14.63
CA CYS A 86 -8.58 5.94 -14.21
C CYS A 86 -9.96 6.46 -13.78
N ASP A 87 -11.01 5.95 -14.41
CA ASP A 87 -12.36 6.02 -13.86
C ASP A 87 -12.61 4.87 -12.84
N GLU A 88 -13.78 4.89 -12.19
CA GLU A 88 -14.18 3.83 -11.23
C GLU A 88 -14.03 2.44 -11.85
N ASP A 89 -14.54 2.22 -13.06
CA ASP A 89 -14.56 0.91 -13.71
C ASP A 89 -13.14 0.41 -13.98
N HIS A 90 -12.25 1.28 -14.45
CA HIS A 90 -10.85 0.95 -14.70
C HIS A 90 -10.12 0.63 -13.39
N ALA A 91 -10.27 1.44 -12.34
CA ALA A 91 -9.64 1.20 -11.05
C ALA A 91 -10.12 -0.11 -10.40
N LEU A 92 -11.42 -0.40 -10.46
CA LEU A 92 -11.99 -1.66 -9.97
C LEU A 92 -11.51 -2.86 -10.80
N LYS A 93 -11.34 -2.70 -12.12
CA LYS A 93 -10.74 -3.73 -12.99
C LYS A 93 -9.29 -4.02 -12.58
N LEU A 94 -8.47 -3.00 -12.34
CA LEU A 94 -7.09 -3.15 -11.87
C LEU A 94 -7.04 -3.92 -10.54
N LEU A 95 -7.91 -3.59 -9.59
CA LEU A 95 -8.02 -4.34 -8.33
C LEU A 95 -8.48 -5.78 -8.53
N GLY A 96 -9.41 -6.01 -9.45
CA GLY A 96 -9.88 -7.37 -9.78
C GLY A 96 -8.79 -8.21 -10.45
N GLN A 97 -7.96 -7.60 -11.29
CA GLN A 97 -6.92 -8.27 -12.05
C GLN A 97 -5.64 -8.49 -11.27
N TYR A 98 -5.21 -7.52 -10.44
CA TYR A 98 -3.89 -7.48 -9.81
C TYR A 98 -3.94 -7.36 -8.27
N GLY A 99 -5.12 -7.23 -7.68
CA GLY A 99 -5.30 -6.96 -6.25
C GLY A 99 -4.64 -7.98 -5.33
N ASP A 100 -4.63 -9.27 -5.69
CA ASP A 100 -3.92 -10.28 -4.91
C ASP A 100 -2.42 -10.00 -4.83
N VAL A 101 -1.76 -9.58 -5.93
CA VAL A 101 -0.35 -9.18 -5.93
C VAL A 101 -0.17 -7.87 -5.17
N PHE A 102 -0.93 -6.84 -5.52
CA PHE A 102 -0.90 -5.53 -4.87
C PHE A 102 -1.02 -5.62 -3.34
N PHE A 103 -1.92 -6.45 -2.85
CA PHE A 103 -2.19 -6.54 -1.42
C PHE A 103 -1.30 -7.53 -0.68
N ASN A 104 -0.79 -8.57 -1.35
CA ASN A 104 0.06 -9.59 -0.72
C ASN A 104 1.56 -9.31 -0.84
N ASP A 105 1.98 -8.44 -1.75
CA ASP A 105 3.40 -8.12 -1.92
C ASP A 105 3.95 -7.34 -0.72
N GLY A 106 5.08 -7.82 -0.20
CA GLY A 106 5.72 -7.30 1.00
C GLY A 106 6.49 -6.02 0.78
N VAL A 107 6.98 -5.77 -0.44
CA VAL A 107 8.02 -4.78 -0.73
C VAL A 107 7.52 -3.51 -1.39
N ILE A 108 6.28 -3.51 -1.88
CA ILE A 108 5.71 -2.36 -2.61
C ILE A 108 4.74 -1.53 -1.77
N THR A 109 4.53 -0.30 -2.23
CA THR A 109 3.35 0.50 -1.91
C THR A 109 2.42 0.54 -3.12
N VAL A 110 1.13 0.39 -2.89
CA VAL A 110 0.08 0.57 -3.91
C VAL A 110 -0.97 1.54 -3.40
N GLY A 111 -1.43 2.45 -4.23
CA GLY A 111 -2.44 3.42 -3.84
C GLY A 111 -3.26 3.95 -5.00
N PHE A 112 -4.28 4.73 -4.66
CA PHE A 112 -4.99 5.57 -5.60
C PHE A 112 -5.03 7.00 -5.07
N GLY A 113 -4.93 7.96 -5.97
CA GLY A 113 -5.12 9.38 -5.68
C GLY A 113 -6.18 10.00 -6.57
N SER A 114 -6.81 11.09 -6.12
CA SER A 114 -7.72 11.91 -6.92
C SER A 114 -7.03 13.15 -7.46
N GLN A 115 -7.28 13.49 -8.74
CA GLN A 115 -6.77 14.72 -9.34
C GLN A 115 -7.49 15.98 -8.81
N GLU A 116 -8.78 15.85 -8.47
CA GLU A 116 -9.63 16.97 -8.07
C GLU A 116 -9.50 17.29 -6.58
N SER A 117 -9.69 16.27 -5.73
CA SER A 117 -9.69 16.44 -4.27
C SER A 117 -8.30 16.32 -3.65
N GLN A 118 -7.32 15.80 -4.41
CA GLN A 118 -5.95 15.51 -3.93
C GLN A 118 -5.93 14.55 -2.73
N GLU A 119 -6.97 13.73 -2.60
CA GLU A 119 -7.03 12.70 -1.59
C GLU A 119 -6.35 11.43 -2.09
N GLU A 120 -5.78 10.66 -1.18
CA GLU A 120 -5.08 9.42 -1.48
C GLU A 120 -5.42 8.31 -0.50
N ILE A 121 -5.42 7.08 -0.99
CA ILE A 121 -5.37 5.86 -0.19
C ILE A 121 -4.14 5.05 -0.58
N GLN A 122 -3.37 4.61 0.40
CA GLN A 122 -2.13 3.86 0.18
C GLN A 122 -2.08 2.61 1.07
N TRP A 123 -1.62 1.50 0.49
CA TRP A 123 -1.33 0.25 1.16
C TRP A 123 0.16 -0.02 1.08
N THR A 124 0.83 0.07 2.23
CA THR A 124 2.30 0.08 2.33
C THR A 124 2.82 -1.22 2.95
N LYS A 125 4.14 -1.30 3.15
CA LYS A 125 4.82 -2.44 3.80
C LYS A 125 4.18 -2.77 5.16
N TYR A 126 4.19 -4.06 5.51
CA TYR A 126 3.74 -4.55 6.81
C TYR A 126 2.32 -4.17 7.27
N ASN A 127 1.36 -4.22 6.35
CA ASN A 127 -0.07 -4.06 6.61
C ASN A 127 -0.50 -2.67 7.12
N VAL A 128 0.32 -1.65 6.84
CA VAL A 128 -0.01 -0.27 7.19
C VAL A 128 -0.72 0.40 6.01
N MET A 129 -1.90 0.92 6.27
CA MET A 129 -2.70 1.71 5.34
C MET A 129 -2.68 3.18 5.74
N TYR A 130 -2.62 4.06 4.76
CA TYR A 130 -2.84 5.49 4.92
C TYR A 130 -4.04 5.93 4.09
N VAL A 131 -4.85 6.83 4.64
CA VAL A 131 -5.82 7.63 3.88
C VAL A 131 -5.51 9.08 4.18
N ILE A 132 -5.33 9.90 3.16
CA ILE A 132 -4.93 11.31 3.26
C ILE A 132 -5.96 12.13 2.52
N GLY A 133 -6.47 13.20 3.12
CA GLY A 133 -7.48 14.03 2.48
C GLY A 133 -8.36 14.84 3.43
N ASP A 134 -9.20 15.67 2.86
CA ASP A 134 -10.15 16.50 3.61
C ASP A 134 -11.38 15.69 4.05
N SER A 135 -11.72 14.60 3.34
CA SER A 135 -12.79 13.66 3.68
C SER A 135 -12.42 12.68 4.79
N VAL A 136 -11.16 12.68 5.25
CA VAL A 136 -10.65 11.73 6.26
C VAL A 136 -11.53 11.62 7.51
N PRO A 137 -12.01 12.72 8.15
CA PRO A 137 -12.91 12.59 9.30
C PRO A 137 -14.21 11.83 8.98
N TYR A 138 -14.74 12.00 7.76
CA TYR A 138 -15.91 11.26 7.29
C TYR A 138 -15.56 9.79 7.01
N PHE A 139 -14.43 9.52 6.34
CA PHE A 139 -13.97 8.16 6.05
C PHE A 139 -13.76 7.35 7.34
N ALA A 140 -13.21 7.97 8.38
CA ALA A 140 -13.06 7.35 9.70
C ALA A 140 -14.42 6.88 10.26
N THR A 141 -15.41 7.78 10.32
CA THR A 141 -16.70 7.45 10.96
C THR A 141 -17.60 6.57 10.09
N GLU A 142 -17.54 6.73 8.77
CA GLU A 142 -18.50 6.07 7.87
C GLU A 142 -17.97 4.77 7.27
N VAL A 143 -16.66 4.58 7.29
CA VAL A 143 -16.00 3.35 6.83
C VAL A 143 -15.40 2.64 8.02
N MET A 144 -14.36 3.21 8.65
CA MET A 144 -13.52 2.51 9.65
C MET A 144 -14.33 2.05 10.87
N ASP A 145 -15.15 2.93 11.46
CA ASP A 145 -15.98 2.59 12.61
C ASP A 145 -17.03 1.52 12.27
N LYS A 146 -17.63 1.59 11.07
CA LYS A 146 -18.67 0.65 10.64
C LYS A 146 -18.15 -0.74 10.31
N ILE A 147 -16.91 -0.84 9.82
CA ILE A 147 -16.23 -2.13 9.62
C ILE A 147 -15.67 -2.71 10.93
N GLY A 148 -15.80 -1.98 12.05
CA GLY A 148 -15.49 -2.45 13.40
C GLY A 148 -14.05 -2.20 13.84
N PHE A 149 -13.34 -1.25 13.24
CA PHE A 149 -11.96 -0.94 13.61
C PHE A 149 -11.97 -0.04 14.84
N SER A 150 -11.07 -0.31 15.78
CA SER A 150 -10.97 0.52 16.99
C SER A 150 -10.11 1.74 16.70
N ARG A 151 -10.64 2.94 16.99
CA ARG A 151 -9.85 4.16 17.01
C ARG A 151 -8.95 4.17 18.25
N VAL A 152 -7.66 4.45 18.07
CA VAL A 152 -6.67 4.56 19.14
C VAL A 152 -5.88 5.87 19.01
N ASP A 153 -5.27 6.31 20.12
CA ASP A 153 -4.42 7.51 20.11
C ASP A 153 -3.12 7.26 19.34
N HIS A 154 -2.60 6.03 19.37
CA HIS A 154 -1.39 5.62 18.66
C HIS A 154 -1.51 4.18 18.19
N VAL A 155 -1.44 3.97 16.87
CA VAL A 155 -1.42 2.62 16.30
C VAL A 155 -0.03 2.02 16.45
N ILE A 156 0.05 0.87 17.12
CA ILE A 156 1.26 0.05 17.17
C ILE A 156 1.39 -0.70 15.84
N THR A 157 2.31 -0.29 14.99
CA THR A 157 2.60 -0.94 13.72
C THR A 157 3.71 -1.97 13.86
N ALA A 158 3.87 -2.77 12.81
CA ALA A 158 5.04 -3.59 12.58
C ALA A 158 6.37 -2.90 12.88
N TRP A 159 6.52 -1.66 12.43
CA TRP A 159 7.75 -0.86 12.59
C TRP A 159 8.11 -0.65 14.06
N ASP A 160 7.11 -0.55 14.94
CA ASP A 160 7.29 -0.37 16.39
C ASP A 160 7.74 -1.67 17.09
N THR A 161 7.56 -2.82 16.42
CA THR A 161 7.93 -4.15 16.94
C THR A 161 9.26 -4.66 16.42
N ILE A 162 9.79 -4.07 15.34
CA ILE A 162 11.03 -4.51 14.71
C ILE A 162 12.22 -3.95 15.49
N SER A 163 13.17 -4.83 15.83
CA SER A 163 14.40 -4.46 16.54
C SER A 163 15.53 -5.41 16.18
N ALA A 164 16.73 -5.16 16.69
CA ALA A 164 17.86 -6.09 16.57
C ALA A 164 17.56 -7.51 17.11
N GLY A 165 16.60 -7.64 18.04
CA GLY A 165 16.15 -8.93 18.59
C GLY A 165 14.88 -9.50 17.95
N THR A 166 14.15 -8.69 17.17
CA THR A 166 12.85 -9.04 16.57
C THR A 166 12.85 -8.58 15.12
N LEU A 167 13.32 -9.44 14.21
CA LEU A 167 13.43 -9.09 12.79
C LEU A 167 12.07 -9.13 12.09
N GLY A 168 11.89 -8.21 11.14
CA GLY A 168 10.85 -8.23 10.12
C GLY A 168 11.43 -8.66 8.78
N VAL A 169 10.64 -9.39 7.99
CA VAL A 169 10.97 -9.76 6.61
C VAL A 169 9.89 -9.23 5.69
N SER A 170 10.34 -8.51 4.67
CA SER A 170 9.53 -8.07 3.54
C SER A 170 10.06 -8.78 2.28
N LYS A 171 9.17 -9.43 1.52
CA LYS A 171 9.49 -10.19 0.31
C LYS A 171 8.45 -9.95 -0.77
N ARG A 172 8.90 -10.03 -2.02
CA ARG A 172 8.01 -10.02 -3.19
C ARG A 172 7.02 -11.18 -3.11
N PHE A 173 5.77 -10.92 -3.50
CA PHE A 173 4.78 -11.96 -3.74
C PHE A 173 4.72 -12.28 -5.23
N GLU A 174 4.65 -13.57 -5.54
CA GLU A 174 4.55 -14.08 -6.91
C GLU A 174 3.44 -15.12 -6.94
N ARG A 175 2.60 -15.04 -7.97
CA ARG A 175 1.56 -16.04 -8.23
C ARG A 175 2.18 -17.35 -8.71
N GLU A 176 1.39 -18.42 -8.69
CA GLU A 176 1.82 -19.73 -9.21
C GLU A 176 2.16 -19.70 -10.71
N ASP A 177 1.58 -18.77 -11.47
CA ASP A 177 1.86 -18.57 -12.90
C ASP A 177 3.12 -17.71 -13.17
N GLY A 178 3.81 -17.26 -12.11
CA GLY A 178 4.99 -16.41 -12.19
C GLY A 178 4.70 -14.91 -12.23
N THR A 179 3.43 -14.48 -12.21
CA THR A 179 3.08 -13.05 -12.20
C THR A 179 3.47 -12.43 -10.87
N SER A 180 4.36 -11.43 -10.91
CA SER A 180 4.70 -10.57 -9.78
C SER A 180 4.48 -9.10 -10.14
N ILE A 181 4.82 -8.19 -9.21
CA ILE A 181 4.75 -6.75 -9.50
C ILE A 181 5.63 -6.35 -10.69
N ILE A 182 6.71 -7.07 -10.97
CA ILE A 182 7.60 -6.75 -12.10
C ILE A 182 6.84 -6.92 -13.42
N GLU A 183 6.19 -8.07 -13.61
CA GLU A 183 5.39 -8.37 -14.79
C GLU A 183 4.21 -7.39 -14.93
N ILE A 184 3.55 -7.06 -13.82
CA ILE A 184 2.43 -6.11 -13.80
C ILE A 184 2.88 -4.71 -14.21
N VAL A 185 4.03 -4.22 -13.71
CA VAL A 185 4.56 -2.91 -14.11
C VAL A 185 4.85 -2.88 -15.60
N GLU A 186 5.42 -3.94 -16.18
CA GLU A 186 5.68 -4.00 -17.63
C GLU A 186 4.38 -4.05 -18.45
N GLU A 187 3.35 -4.76 -17.99
CA GLU A 187 2.03 -4.77 -18.64
C GLU A 187 1.38 -3.39 -18.60
N LEU A 188 1.34 -2.76 -17.42
CA LEU A 188 0.73 -1.45 -17.22
C LEU A 188 1.47 -0.32 -17.96
N LYS A 189 2.77 -0.45 -18.24
CA LYS A 189 3.48 0.49 -19.15
C LYS A 189 2.83 0.52 -20.53
N GLY A 190 2.31 -0.61 -21.00
CA GLY A 190 1.53 -0.69 -22.24
C GLY A 190 0.18 0.03 -22.15
N GLU A 191 -0.35 0.22 -20.94
CA GLU A 191 -1.59 0.94 -20.63
C GLU A 191 -1.36 2.42 -20.28
N GLY A 192 -0.11 2.89 -20.27
CA GLY A 192 0.25 4.29 -20.01
C GLY A 192 0.86 4.56 -18.64
N LEU A 193 1.20 3.53 -17.86
CA LEU A 193 1.98 3.68 -16.62
C LEU A 193 3.34 4.29 -16.93
N PHE A 194 3.68 5.38 -16.25
CA PHE A 194 4.96 6.06 -16.43
C PHE A 194 5.68 6.25 -15.10
N LEU A 195 7.02 6.27 -15.16
CA LEU A 195 7.87 6.58 -14.02
C LEU A 195 7.78 8.08 -13.76
N ASN A 196 7.31 8.46 -12.56
CA ASN A 196 7.26 9.85 -12.13
C ASN A 196 8.59 10.29 -11.53
N GLU A 197 9.08 9.53 -10.55
CA GLU A 197 10.32 9.85 -9.84
C GLU A 197 10.96 8.60 -9.21
N VAL A 198 12.17 8.79 -8.69
CA VAL A 198 12.88 7.80 -7.87
C VAL A 198 13.11 8.43 -6.51
N ILE A 199 12.63 7.79 -5.45
CA ILE A 199 12.72 8.26 -4.06
C ILE A 199 13.65 7.36 -3.25
N GLU A 200 14.27 7.92 -2.21
CA GLU A 200 15.01 7.16 -1.19
C GLU A 200 14.02 6.69 -0.11
N ASP A 201 14.10 5.41 0.28
CA ASP A 201 13.24 4.74 1.28
C ASP A 201 13.62 5.08 2.73
#